data_AF-A0A8J7ZR86-F1
#
_entry.id   AF-A0A8J7ZR86-F1
#
_cell.length_a   1.000
_cell.length_b   1.000
_cell.length_c   1.000
_cell.angle_alpha   90.00
_cell.angle_beta   90.00
_cell.angle_gamma   90.00
#
_symmetry.space_group_name_H-M   'P 1'
#
loop_
_entity.id
_entity.type
_entity.pdbx_description
1 polymer ?
#
loop_
_entity_poly.entity_id
_entity_poly.type
_entity_poly.pdbx_seq_one_letter_code
_entity_poly.pdbx_strand_id
1 'polypeptide(L)'
;MEVLDPQQLGLEFGSGAVIGAVIGFAAKKIAKLLAIIVGLELALFKFLEAKGILSVDWNRLSNGLLKTGEKVEDPGWIQPIISTLSIGVGFTGGFMVGFRKG
;
A
#
# COMPACT_ATOMS: atom_id res chain seq x y z
N MET A 1 14.86 22.12 26.98
CA MET A 1 15.35 21.17 25.95
C MET A 1 15.44 19.83 26.64
N GLU A 2 14.44 18.97 26.45
CA GLU A 2 14.41 17.63 27.04
C GLU A 2 15.47 16.79 26.31
N VAL A 3 16.48 16.33 27.05
CA VAL A 3 17.53 15.47 26.52
C VAL A 3 16.86 14.11 26.30
N LEU A 4 16.44 13.84 25.07
CA LEU A 4 15.87 12.54 24.71
C LEU A 4 16.95 11.47 24.92
N ASP A 5 16.73 10.59 25.89
CA ASP A 5 17.64 9.47 26.16
C ASP A 5 17.73 8.57 24.92
N PRO A 6 18.93 8.31 24.37
CA PRO A 6 19.11 7.47 23.18
C PRO A 6 18.50 6.06 23.33
N GLN A 7 18.39 5.59 24.57
CA GLN A 7 17.80 4.30 24.92
C GLN A 7 16.27 4.30 24.79
N GLN A 8 15.59 5.38 25.21
CA GLN A 8 14.14 5.52 25.05
C GLN A 8 13.78 5.66 23.57
N LEU A 9 14.53 6.48 22.83
CA LEU A 9 14.38 6.60 21.38
C LEU A 9 14.57 5.24 20.68
N GLY A 10 15.62 4.48 21.04
CA GLY A 10 15.85 3.15 20.48
C GLY A 10 14.71 2.15 20.75
N LEU A 11 14.09 2.22 21.92
CA LEU A 11 12.97 1.36 22.29
C LEU A 11 11.67 1.74 21.56
N GLU A 12 11.40 3.04 21.41
CA GLU A 12 10.25 3.55 20.64
C GLU A 12 10.40 3.23 19.14
N PHE A 13 11.59 3.40 18.57
CA PHE A 13 11.83 3.02 17.18
C PHE A 13 11.82 1.50 16.97
N GLY A 14 12.38 0.72 17.89
CA GLY A 14 12.41 -0.74 17.80
C GLY A 14 11.01 -1.37 17.88
N SER A 15 10.17 -0.88 18.78
CA SER A 15 8.77 -1.35 18.88
C SER A 15 7.96 -0.97 17.63
N GLY A 16 8.12 0.27 17.13
CA GLY A 16 7.54 0.70 15.86
C GLY A 16 7.96 -0.18 14.67
N ALA A 17 9.23 -0.58 14.61
CA ALA A 17 9.74 -1.44 13.53
C ALA A 17 9.14 -2.85 13.54
N VAL A 18 8.94 -3.45 14.72
CA VAL A 18 8.31 -4.77 14.82
C VAL A 18 6.85 -4.71 14.35
N ILE A 19 6.10 -3.71 14.82
CA ILE A 19 4.70 -3.50 14.42
C ILE A 19 4.62 -3.25 12.91
N GLY A 20 5.46 -2.34 12.40
CA GLY A 20 5.59 -2.06 10.98
C GLY A 20 5.84 -3.34 10.18
N ALA A 21 6.78 -4.18 10.61
CA ALA A 21 7.12 -5.41 9.91
C ALA A 21 5.96 -6.41 9.84
N VAL A 22 5.21 -6.59 10.93
CA VAL A 22 4.03 -7.47 10.93
C VAL A 22 2.96 -6.94 9.97
N ILE A 23 2.68 -5.65 10.03
CA ILE A 23 1.68 -5.00 9.16
C ILE A 23 2.13 -5.08 7.69
N GLY A 24 3.39 -4.76 7.39
CA GLY A 24 3.93 -4.84 6.03
C GLY A 24 3.85 -6.25 5.45
N PHE A 25 4.12 -7.27 6.26
CA PHE A 25 3.99 -8.67 5.85
C PHE A 25 2.54 -9.04 5.51
N ALA A 26 1.57 -8.64 6.34
CA ALA A 26 0.15 -8.85 6.07
C ALA A 26 -0.32 -8.09 4.83
N ALA A 27 0.09 -6.82 4.69
CA ALA A 27 -0.25 -5.98 3.55
C ALA A 27 0.19 -6.61 2.22
N LYS A 28 1.38 -7.24 2.15
CA LYS A 28 1.82 -7.93 0.93
C LYS A 28 0.94 -9.12 0.55
N LYS A 29 0.46 -9.89 1.52
CA LYS A 29 -0.47 -11.01 1.24
C LYS A 29 -1.78 -10.51 0.66
N ILE A 30 -2.32 -9.42 1.22
CA ILE A 30 -3.53 -8.77 0.72
C ILE A 30 -3.28 -8.22 -0.70
N ALA A 31 -2.15 -7.56 -0.93
CA ALA A 31 -1.80 -7.05 -2.25
C ALA A 31 -1.67 -8.17 -3.30
N LYS A 32 -1.05 -9.31 -2.96
CA LYS A 32 -0.98 -10.49 -3.83
C LYS A 32 -2.38 -11.01 -4.17
N LEU A 33 -3.28 -11.10 -3.19
CA LEU A 33 -4.65 -11.56 -3.40
C LEU A 33 -5.43 -10.62 -4.34
N LEU A 34 -5.35 -9.30 -4.09
CA LEU A 34 -5.97 -8.29 -4.94
C LEU A 34 -5.41 -8.31 -6.36
N ALA A 35 -4.10 -8.47 -6.52
CA ALA A 35 -3.47 -8.57 -7.83
C ALA A 35 -3.98 -9.79 -8.63
N ILE A 36 -4.22 -10.93 -7.97
CA ILE A 36 -4.80 -12.11 -8.61
C ILE A 36 -6.24 -11.83 -9.06
N ILE A 37 -7.07 -11.25 -8.19
CA ILE A 37 -8.48 -10.95 -8.50
C ILE A 37 -8.58 -10.00 -9.69
N VAL A 38 -7.87 -8.87 -9.63
CA VAL A 38 -7.86 -7.86 -10.70
C VAL A 38 -7.29 -8.45 -12.00
N GLY A 39 -6.21 -9.23 -11.91
CA GLY A 39 -5.63 -9.90 -13.08
C GLY A 39 -6.60 -10.87 -13.75
N LEU A 40 -7.36 -11.63 -12.96
CA LEU A 40 -8.37 -12.56 -13.47
C LEU A 40 -9.53 -11.83 -14.14
N GLU A 41 -10.02 -10.74 -13.56
CA GLU A 41 -11.07 -9.90 -14.15
C GLU A 41 -10.63 -9.31 -15.50
N LEU A 42 -9.41 -8.76 -15.55
CA LEU A 42 -8.85 -8.23 -16.80
C LEU A 42 -8.65 -9.32 -17.86
N ALA A 43 -8.22 -10.52 -17.47
CA ALA A 43 -8.12 -11.66 -18.36
C ALA A 43 -9.49 -12.09 -18.92
N LEU A 44 -10.53 -12.07 -18.08
CA LEU A 44 -11.91 -12.37 -18.49
C LEU A 44 -12.42 -11.33 -19.49
N PHE A 45 -12.20 -10.04 -19.25
CA PHE A 45 -12.56 -8.99 -20.20
C PHE A 45 -11.82 -9.12 -21.54
N LYS A 46 -10.51 -9.44 -21.50
CA LYS A 46 -9.74 -9.75 -22.72
C LYS A 46 -10.30 -10.96 -23.48
N PHE A 47 -10.72 -11.99 -22.76
CA PHE A 47 -11.30 -13.18 -23.37
C PHE A 47 -12.65 -12.88 -24.06
N LEU A 48 -13.53 -12.11 -23.41
CA LEU A 48 -14.80 -11.69 -24.00
C LEU A 48 -14.59 -10.76 -25.21
N GLU A 49 -13.57 -9.89 -25.15
CA GLU A 49 -13.15 -9.04 -26.28
C GLU A 49 -12.70 -9.90 -27.47
N ALA A 50 -11.84 -10.89 -27.23
CA ALA A 50 -11.39 -11.82 -28.28
C ALA A 50 -12.53 -12.66 -28.90
N LYS A 51 -13.60 -12.91 -28.15
CA LYS A 51 -14.80 -13.60 -28.64
C LYS A 51 -15.79 -12.67 -29.36
N GLY A 52 -15.52 -11.36 -29.41
CA GLY A 52 -16.41 -10.37 -30.01
C GLY A 52 -17.69 -10.12 -29.20
N ILE A 53 -17.74 -10.57 -27.94
CA ILE A 53 -18.92 -10.42 -27.06
C ILE A 53 -18.93 -9.02 -26.42
N LEU A 54 -17.75 -8.42 -26.22
CA LEU A 54 -17.55 -7.12 -25.59
C LEU A 54 -16.45 -6.35 -26.33
N SER A 55 -16.47 -5.02 -26.26
CA SER A 55 -15.34 -4.17 -26.68
C SER A 55 -14.82 -3.41 -25.47
N VAL A 56 -13.51 -3.48 -25.22
CA VAL A 56 -12.87 -2.87 -24.04
C VAL A 56 -12.01 -1.70 -24.48
N ASP A 57 -12.36 -0.49 -24.04
CA ASP A 57 -11.55 0.71 -24.30
C ASP A 57 -10.37 0.77 -23.32
N TRP A 58 -9.24 0.20 -23.75
CA TRP A 58 -7.99 0.17 -22.99
C TRP A 58 -7.45 1.56 -22.67
N ASN A 59 -7.69 2.56 -23.53
CA ASN A 59 -7.23 3.92 -23.30
C ASN A 59 -8.02 4.57 -22.16
N ARG A 60 -9.34 4.36 -22.11
CA ARG A 60 -10.16 4.82 -20.97
C ARG A 60 -9.80 4.12 -19.68
N LEU A 61 -9.50 2.82 -19.72
CA LEU A 61 -9.08 2.06 -18.54
C LEU A 61 -7.77 2.63 -17.95
N SER A 62 -6.75 2.83 -18.78
CA SER A 62 -5.48 3.42 -18.34
C SER A 62 -5.63 4.85 -17.84
N ASN A 63 -6.39 5.69 -18.56
CA ASN A 63 -6.63 7.08 -18.15
C ASN A 63 -7.45 7.15 -16.85
N GLY A 64 -8.37 6.22 -16.61
CA GLY A 64 -9.10 6.12 -15.35
C GLY A 64 -8.16 5.82 -14.19
N LEU A 65 -7.23 4.88 -14.35
CA LEU A 65 -6.24 4.54 -13.33
C LEU A 65 -5.31 5.73 -13.02
N LEU A 66 -4.81 6.42 -14.04
CA LEU A 66 -3.95 7.59 -13.88
C LEU A 66 -4.69 8.72 -13.13
N LYS A 67 -5.93 9.01 -13.54
CA LYS A 67 -6.77 10.02 -12.88
C LYS A 67 -7.12 9.66 -11.45
N THR A 68 -7.39 8.38 -11.15
CA THR A 68 -7.61 7.94 -9.77
C THR A 68 -6.35 8.12 -8.93
N GLY A 69 -5.16 7.87 -9.50
CA GLY A 69 -3.89 8.14 -8.84
C GLY A 69 -3.66 9.62 -8.53
N GLU A 70 -4.01 10.51 -9.45
CA GLU A 70 -3.95 11.97 -9.25
C GLU A 70 -5.01 12.48 -8.27
N LYS A 71 -6.18 11.83 -8.22
CA LYS A 71 -7.32 12.22 -7.37
C LYS A 71 -7.24 11.67 -5.94
N VAL A 72 -6.14 11.03 -5.55
CA VAL A 72 -5.83 10.78 -4.13
C VAL A 72 -5.37 12.10 -3.49
N GLU A 73 -6.21 13.13 -3.55
CA GLU A 73 -6.11 14.28 -2.67
C GLU A 73 -6.58 13.80 -1.29
N ASP A 74 -5.59 13.43 -0.46
CA ASP A 74 -5.64 13.21 0.98
C ASP A 74 -7.02 12.84 1.54
N PRO A 75 -7.52 11.62 1.28
CA PRO A 75 -8.76 11.16 1.87
C PRO A 75 -8.55 11.18 3.39
N GLY A 76 -9.37 11.91 4.15
CA GLY A 76 -9.14 12.30 5.56
C GLY A 76 -8.87 11.18 6.59
N TRP A 77 -8.81 9.91 6.18
CA TRP A 77 -8.25 8.78 6.94
C TRP A 77 -6.73 8.65 6.82
N ILE A 78 -6.11 9.24 5.78
CA ILE A 78 -4.65 9.28 5.58
C ILE A 78 -4.03 10.33 6.51
N GLN A 79 -4.65 11.48 6.75
CA GLN A 79 -4.11 12.49 7.67
C GLN A 79 -3.81 11.98 9.08
N PRO A 80 -4.69 11.21 9.76
CA PRO A 80 -4.36 10.57 11.02
C PRO A 80 -3.19 9.61 10.92
N ILE A 81 -3.08 8.86 9.82
CA ILE A 81 -1.98 7.93 9.59
C ILE A 81 -0.69 8.71 9.36
N ILE A 82 -0.67 9.76 8.54
CA ILE A 82 0.50 10.60 8.28
C ILE A 82 0.95 11.31 9.57
N SER A 83 0.02 11.86 10.36
CA SER A 83 0.32 12.55 11.62
C SER A 83 0.84 11.59 12.71
N THR A 84 0.39 10.34 12.70
CA THR A 84 0.94 9.29 13.56
C THR A 84 2.21 8.64 12.96
N LEU A 85 2.37 8.61 11.63
CA LEU A 85 3.56 8.14 10.92
C LEU A 85 4.75 9.09 11.06
N SER A 86 4.51 10.38 11.33
CA SER A 86 5.57 11.30 11.81
C SER A 86 6.28 10.75 13.05
N ILE A 87 5.64 9.83 13.77
CA ILE A 87 6.21 9.00 14.83
C ILE A 87 6.78 7.71 14.17
N GLY A 88 8.02 7.74 13.71
CA GLY A 88 8.86 6.54 13.66
C GLY A 88 9.44 6.15 12.30
N VAL A 89 10.69 6.57 12.07
CA VAL A 89 11.63 5.92 11.13
C VAL A 89 11.68 4.40 11.36
N GLY A 90 11.50 3.97 12.62
CA GLY A 90 11.35 2.56 12.98
C GLY A 90 10.17 1.88 12.29
N PHE A 91 8.97 2.45 12.33
CA PHE A 91 7.78 1.87 11.69
C PHE A 91 7.95 1.75 10.17
N THR A 92 8.36 2.81 9.49
CA THR A 92 8.52 2.79 8.03
C THR A 92 9.60 1.81 7.59
N GLY A 93 10.72 1.75 8.31
CA GLY A 93 11.78 0.76 8.10
C GLY A 93 11.28 -0.68 8.32
N GLY A 94 10.57 -0.91 9.43
CA GLY A 94 9.93 -2.18 9.75
C GLY A 94 8.94 -2.62 8.69
N PHE A 95 8.02 -1.72 8.31
CA PHE A 95 7.01 -1.94 7.28
C PHE A 95 7.63 -2.32 5.95
N MET A 96 8.64 -1.58 5.48
CA MET A 96 9.32 -1.93 4.23
C MET A 96 9.96 -3.32 4.30
N VAL A 97 10.61 -3.67 5.42
CA VAL A 97 11.21 -5.01 5.59
C VAL A 97 10.15 -6.10 5.62
N GLY A 98 9.08 -5.91 6.39
CA GLY A 98 7.93 -6.81 6.44
C GLY A 98 7.28 -7.01 5.08
N PHE A 99 7.03 -5.90 4.37
CA PHE A 99 6.49 -5.90 3.02
C PHE A 99 7.44 -6.56 2.02
N ARG A 100 8.76 -6.37 2.11
CA ARG A 100 9.70 -7.10 1.22
C ARG A 100 9.67 -8.60 1.47
N LYS A 101 9.54 -9.04 2.73
CA LYS A 101 9.55 -10.47 3.12
C LYS A 101 8.21 -11.20 2.98
N GLY A 102 7.07 -10.50 2.91
CA GLY A 102 5.73 -11.09 2.72
C GLY A 102 5.46 -11.69 1.35
#